data_AF-A0A1F6ANY6-F1
#
_entry.id   AF-A0A1F6ANY6-F1
#
_cell.length_a   1.000
_cell.length_b   1.000
_cell.length_c   1.000
_cell.angle_alpha   90.00
_cell.angle_beta   90.00
_cell.angle_gamma   90.00
#
_symmetry.space_group_name_H-M   'P 1'
#
loop_
_entity.id
_entity.type
_entity.pdbx_description
1 polymer ?
#
loop_
_entity_poly.entity_id
_entity_poly.type
_entity_poly.pdbx_seq_one_letter_code
_entity_poly.pdbx_strand_id
1 'polypeptide(L)' 'MNKLNNQNSTEKSKEIYFHLKGKLMKKYPAESYICIEPETGDYFVGKSAVEVMHKSEKKYPRKQFFIAQLGRMSGLLK' A
#
# COMPACT_ATOMS: atom_id res chain seq x y z
N MET A 1 -7.86 14.58 19.95
CA MET A 1 -7.26 13.96 18.75
C MET A 1 -8.02 12.68 18.44
N ASN A 2 -8.82 12.68 17.36
CA ASN A 2 -9.80 11.63 17.07
C ASN A 2 -9.15 10.36 16.51
N LYS A 3 -9.16 9.28 17.31
CA LYS A 3 -8.80 7.90 16.88
C LYS A 3 -9.73 7.33 15.78
N LEU A 4 -10.85 7.99 15.48
CA LEU A 4 -11.88 7.53 14.54
C LEU A 4 -11.47 7.58 13.06
N ASN A 5 -10.47 8.37 12.66
CA ASN A 5 -10.09 8.50 11.24
C ASN A 5 -9.07 7.46 10.76
N ASN A 6 -8.22 6.92 11.65
CA ASN A 6 -7.10 6.05 11.24
C ASN A 6 -7.53 4.61 10.89
N GLN A 7 -8.62 4.11 11.49
CA GLN A 7 -9.11 2.76 11.18
C GLN A 7 -9.74 2.69 9.79
N ASN A 8 -10.47 3.74 9.39
CA ASN A 8 -11.11 3.80 8.07
C ASN A 8 -10.08 3.82 6.92
N SER A 9 -8.99 4.57 7.05
CA SER A 9 -7.96 4.62 5.99
C SER A 9 -7.21 3.31 5.84
N THR A 10 -6.96 2.59 6.94
CA THR A 10 -6.23 1.32 6.92
C THR A 10 -7.05 0.22 6.24
N GLU A 11 -8.33 0.08 6.59
CA GLU A 11 -9.20 -0.92 5.95
C GLU A 11 -9.43 -0.60 4.46
N LYS A 12 -9.67 0.67 4.11
CA LYS A 12 -9.81 1.09 2.71
C LYS A 12 -8.57 0.74 1.87
N SER A 13 -7.37 0.97 2.39
CA SER A 13 -6.14 0.58 1.69
C SER A 13 -6.00 -0.92 1.51
N LYS A 14 -6.41 -1.73 2.49
CA LYS A 14 -6.40 -3.20 2.37
C LYS A 14 -7.36 -3.66 1.28
N GLU A 15 -8.57 -3.13 1.23
CA GLU A 15 -9.55 -3.44 0.18
C GLU A 15 -8.98 -3.12 -1.21
N ILE A 16 -8.43 -1.92 -1.39
CA ILE A 16 -7.76 -1.53 -2.63
C ILE A 16 -6.63 -2.51 -2.97
N TYR A 17 -5.80 -2.86 -1.99
CA TYR A 17 -4.73 -3.84 -2.20
C TYR A 17 -5.26 -5.20 -2.67
N PHE A 18 -6.29 -5.75 -2.02
CA PHE A 18 -6.84 -7.05 -2.42
C PHE A 18 -7.44 -7.04 -3.83
N HIS A 19 -8.08 -5.93 -4.24
CA HIS A 19 -8.56 -5.77 -5.61
C HIS A 19 -7.43 -5.66 -6.64
N LEU A 20 -6.31 -5.02 -6.28
CA LEU A 20 -5.17 -4.84 -7.19
C LEU A 20 -4.23 -6.05 -7.24
N LYS A 21 -4.06 -6.77 -6.12
CA LYS A 21 -3.01 -7.78 -5.91
C LYS A 21 -2.94 -8.80 -7.04
N GLY A 22 -4.07 -9.36 -7.45
CA GLY A 22 -4.11 -10.37 -8.52
C GLY A 22 -3.61 -9.85 -9.87
N LYS A 23 -3.86 -8.58 -10.20
CA LYS A 23 -3.35 -7.94 -11.42
C LYS A 23 -1.86 -7.59 -11.27
N LEU A 24 -1.47 -7.09 -10.10
CA LEU A 24 -0.10 -6.67 -9.82
C LEU A 24 0.87 -7.85 -9.79
N MET A 25 0.49 -8.99 -9.20
CA MET A 25 1.32 -10.20 -9.18
C MET A 25 1.54 -10.82 -10.56
N LYS A 26 0.68 -10.52 -11.54
CA LYS A 26 0.90 -10.91 -12.94
C LYS A 26 1.88 -9.99 -13.66
N LYS A 27 2.02 -8.75 -13.21
CA LYS A 27 2.81 -7.70 -13.86
C LYS A 27 4.19 -7.50 -13.21
N TYR A 28 4.30 -7.78 -11.92
CA TYR A 28 5.49 -7.50 -11.13
C TYR A 28 5.95 -8.73 -10.34
N PRO A 29 7.26 -8.86 -10.07
CA PRO A 29 7.78 -9.93 -9.23
C PRO A 29 7.14 -9.94 -7.85
N ALA A 30 7.02 -11.13 -7.25
CA ALA A 30 6.39 -11.31 -5.95
C ALA A 30 7.12 -10.56 -4.83
N GLU A 31 8.43 -10.37 -4.95
CA GLU A 31 9.25 -9.60 -4.00
C GLU A 31 8.98 -8.09 -4.04
N SER A 32 8.25 -7.59 -5.05
CA SER A 32 7.97 -6.16 -5.20
C SER A 32 7.11 -5.63 -4.06
N TYR A 33 7.30 -4.34 -3.77
CA TYR A 33 6.52 -3.58 -2.81
C TYR A 33 5.51 -2.69 -3.53
N ILE A 34 4.37 -2.50 -2.90
CA ILE A 34 3.35 -1.53 -3.27
C ILE A 34 3.14 -0.56 -2.12
N CYS A 35 2.99 0.72 -2.45
CA CYS A 35 2.53 1.77 -1.56
C CYS A 35 1.21 2.34 -2.11
N ILE A 36 0.18 2.47 -1.28
CA ILE A 36 -1.16 2.93 -1.65
C ILE A 36 -1.52 4.16 -0.83
N GLU A 37 -1.99 5.21 -1.51
CA GLU A 37 -2.60 6.37 -0.87
C GLU A 37 -4.12 6.12 -0.72
N PRO A 38 -4.66 6.02 0.51
CA PRO A 38 -6.03 5.58 0.76
C PRO A 38 -7.12 6.54 0.24
N GLU A 39 -6.88 7.84 0.18
CA GLU A 39 -7.91 8.81 -0.19
C GLU A 39 -8.22 8.73 -1.70
N THR A 40 -7.17 8.68 -2.52
CA THR A 40 -7.20 8.69 -3.98
C THR A 40 -7.21 7.30 -4.61
N GLY A 41 -6.66 6.29 -3.93
CA GLY A 41 -6.43 4.96 -4.49
C GLY A 41 -5.22 4.89 -5.44
N ASP A 42 -4.44 5.97 -5.55
CA ASP A 42 -3.17 5.93 -6.26
C ASP A 42 -2.22 4.94 -5.60
N TYR A 43 -1.41 4.30 -6.43
CA TYR A 43 -0.45 3.32 -5.98
C TYR A 43 0.89 3.41 -6.72
N PHE A 44 1.94 2.98 -6.03
CA PHE A 44 3.31 2.99 -6.51
C PHE A 44 3.93 1.63 -6.27
N VAL A 45 4.63 1.09 -7.26
CA VAL A 45 5.32 -0.20 -7.18
C VAL A 45 6.83 0.00 -7.27
N GLY A 46 7.59 -0.79 -6.53
CA GLY A 46 9.05 -0.70 -6.46
C GLY A 46 9.69 -1.96 -5.87
N LYS A 47 11.02 -1.99 -5.86
CA LYS A 47 11.81 -3.14 -5.43
C LYS A 47 11.99 -3.19 -3.91
N SER A 48 11.73 -2.09 -3.20
CA SER A 48 11.86 -2.00 -1.74
C SER A 48 10.79 -1.09 -1.14
N ALA A 49 10.53 -1.25 0.16
CA ALA A 49 9.63 -0.38 0.93
C ALA A 49 10.09 1.10 0.91
N VAL A 50 11.40 1.34 1.02
CA VAL A 50 11.99 2.69 1.02
C VAL A 50 11.80 3.37 -0.35
N GLU A 51 11.98 2.64 -1.45
CA GLU A 51 11.78 3.17 -2.80
C GLU A 51 10.34 3.61 -3.01
N VAL A 52 9.36 2.76 -2.65
CA VAL A 52 7.95 3.10 -2.85
C VAL A 52 7.50 4.23 -1.94
N MET A 53 8.04 4.32 -0.71
CA MET A 53 7.78 5.44 0.19
C MET A 53 8.26 6.76 -0.42
N HIS A 54 9.51 6.82 -0.91
CA HIS A 54 10.03 8.03 -1.58
C HIS A 54 9.20 8.43 -2.82
N LYS A 55 8.76 7.46 -3.63
CA LYS A 55 7.89 7.75 -4.79
C LYS A 55 6.56 8.35 -4.36
N SER A 56 5.94 7.78 -3.33
CA SER A 56 4.66 8.24 -2.80
C SER A 56 4.77 9.63 -2.17
N GLU A 57 5.78 9.87 -1.34
CA GLU A 57 6.01 11.17 -0.68
C GLU A 57 6.27 12.29 -1.67
N LYS A 58 6.95 12.01 -2.80
CA LYS A 58 7.17 13.00 -3.86
C LYS A 58 5.87 13.51 -4.47
N LYS A 59 4.84 12.66 -4.60
CA LYS A 59 3.52 13.04 -5.14
C LYS A 59 2.58 13.55 -4.05
N TYR A 60 2.63 12.94 -2.87
CA TYR A 60 1.71 13.15 -1.75
C TYR A 60 2.47 13.46 -0.45
N PRO A 61 3.06 14.66 -0.32
CA PRO A 61 3.87 15.00 0.84
C PRO A 61 3.03 15.01 2.12
N ARG A 62 3.58 14.44 3.21
CA ARG A 62 2.96 14.38 4.55
C ARG A 62 1.64 13.61 4.63
N LYS A 63 1.33 12.74 3.66
CA LYS A 63 0.19 11.82 3.73
C LYS A 63 0.57 10.50 4.40
N GLN A 64 -0.44 9.78 4.88
CA GLN A 64 -0.28 8.42 5.39
C GLN A 64 -0.49 7.42 4.25
N PHE A 65 0.34 6.37 4.21
CA PHE A 65 0.27 5.36 3.17
C PHE A 65 0.17 3.95 3.76
N PHE A 66 -0.41 3.05 2.98
CA PHE A 66 -0.33 1.62 3.20
C PHE A 66 0.80 1.02 2.37
N ILE A 67 1.66 0.22 2.99
CA ILE A 67 2.76 -0.47 2.30
C ILE A 67 2.60 -1.99 2.48
N ALA A 68 2.73 -2.73 1.39
CA ALA A 68 2.74 -4.20 1.40
C ALA A 68 3.75 -4.76 0.40
N GLN A 69 4.23 -5.98 0.65
CA GLN A 69 4.94 -6.78 -0.34
C GLN A 69 3.94 -7.68 -1.07
N LEU A 70 3.99 -7.74 -2.41
CA LEU A 70 2.99 -8.44 -3.24
C LEU A 70 2.93 -9.95 -2.92
N GLY A 71 4.09 -10.58 -2.75
CA GLY A 71 4.26 -12.01 -2.55
C GLY A 71 4.05 -12.48 -1.13
N ARG A 72 4.11 -11.59 -0.13
CA ARG A 72 3.76 -11.96 1.24
C ARG A 72 2.25 -11.90 1.41
N MET A 73 1.67 -12.98 1.92
CA MET A 73 0.35 -12.89 2.54
C MET A 73 0.49 -12.03 3.78
N SER A 74 0.07 -10.77 3.70
CA SER A 74 -0.18 -9.96 4.88
C SER A 74 -1.36 -10.56 5.65
N GLY A 75 -1.07 -11.38 6.66
CA GLY A 75 -2.02 -11.95 7.63
C GLY A 75 -1.74 -13.45 7.86
N LEU A 76 -1.45 -13.96 9.05
CA LEU A 76 -1.69 -13.50 10.42
C LEU A 76 -0.37 -13.38 11.20
N LEU A 77 -0.12 -12.24 11.84
CA LEU A 77 0.45 -12.28 13.19
C LEU A 77 -0.76 -12.41 14.12
N LYS A 78 -0.87 -13.57 14.76
CA LYS A 78 -1.83 -13.84 15.82
C LYS A 78 -1.27 -13.29 17.13
#